data_AF-A0A2P4ZDS0-F1
#
_entry.id   AF-A0A2P4ZDS0-F1
#
_cell.length_a   1.000
_cell.length_b   1.000
_cell.length_c   1.000
_cell.angle_alpha   90.00
_cell.angle_beta   90.00
_cell.angle_gamma   90.00
#
_symmetry.space_group_name_H-M   'P 1'
#
loop_
_entity.id
_entity.type
_entity.pdbx_description
1 polymer ?
#
loop_
_entity_poly.entity_id
_entity_poly.type
_entity_poly.pdbx_seq_one_letter_code
_entity_poly.pdbx_strand_id
1 'polypeptide(L)'
;MAEELNGLPMRKRYGIIMICCVSFFYIEILRRNWPTAMMHLANGIRLMSNLPDAVQDVFRHPEIFSHDRDNSHARATYMTKLLRRWEGSAAFMRINSPPSLSLQAYETRKNSVGGVREFTSLEKLQEHVDDLFQDVNAFGWMCRQYRGDDSSWDHAAARFQFDILHQRCYHIRELLKKANKLYGDMEDAANPRDFLKFMGCLLRHRGASIALDSTPLPQGMAYTPPDEEEDKFLEVASIAETINQALRASLASGAPGSSPWFNVDFGVVTTLYIAASNCYTVSMSEKLFEMMINWPWREDLWDGTELRRQLYDLRKPIVEVPTATTPDSETPVPTTPHLIKLAHRPPSRVAVTTPSSDED
;
A
#
# COMPACT_ATOMS: atom_id res chain seq x y z
N MET A 1 -20.92 -4.58 -25.26
CA MET A 1 -19.93 -4.51 -24.15
C MET A 1 -18.64 -5.30 -24.41
N ALA A 2 -18.65 -6.64 -24.50
CA ALA A 2 -17.40 -7.40 -24.66
C ALA A 2 -16.66 -7.14 -25.99
N GLU A 3 -17.39 -7.09 -27.11
CA GLU A 3 -16.82 -6.78 -28.43
C GLU A 3 -16.33 -5.32 -28.53
N GLU A 4 -17.01 -4.39 -27.87
CA GLU A 4 -16.62 -2.97 -27.84
C GLU A 4 -15.35 -2.73 -27.00
N LEU A 5 -15.15 -3.48 -25.92
CA LEU A 5 -13.90 -3.43 -25.17
C LEU A 5 -12.71 -3.93 -26.00
N ASN A 6 -12.91 -4.93 -26.85
CA ASN A 6 -11.82 -5.54 -27.63
C ASN A 6 -11.26 -4.59 -28.70
N GLY A 7 -12.07 -3.64 -29.18
CA GLY A 7 -11.65 -2.58 -30.09
C GLY A 7 -10.87 -1.43 -29.43
N LEU A 8 -10.84 -1.36 -28.09
CA LEU A 8 -10.13 -0.31 -27.39
C LEU A 8 -8.61 -0.60 -27.27
N PRO A 9 -7.75 0.43 -27.31
CA PRO A 9 -6.34 0.29 -26.98
C PRO A 9 -6.16 -0.37 -25.60
N MET A 10 -5.18 -1.27 -25.48
CA MET A 10 -4.94 -2.05 -24.27
C MET A 10 -4.86 -1.19 -23.00
N ARG A 11 -4.26 0.01 -23.11
CA ARG A 11 -4.13 0.99 -22.01
C ARG A 11 -5.50 1.47 -21.47
N LYS A 12 -6.47 1.73 -22.36
CA LYS A 12 -7.82 2.15 -21.98
C LYS A 12 -8.60 1.01 -21.33
N ARG A 13 -8.50 -0.20 -21.89
CA ARG A 13 -9.09 -1.41 -21.26
C ARG A 13 -8.55 -1.62 -19.86
N TYR A 14 -7.24 -1.50 -19.70
CA TYR A 14 -6.59 -1.66 -18.41
C TYR A 14 -7.11 -0.63 -17.39
N GLY A 15 -7.19 0.65 -17.76
CA GLY A 15 -7.78 1.69 -16.91
C GLY A 15 -9.22 1.39 -16.48
N ILE A 16 -10.08 0.92 -17.41
CA ILE A 16 -11.46 0.53 -17.12
C ILE A 16 -11.49 -0.64 -16.13
N ILE A 17 -10.70 -1.69 -16.37
CA ILE A 17 -10.63 -2.87 -15.48
C ILE A 17 -10.24 -2.45 -14.06
N MET A 18 -9.24 -1.58 -13.91
CA MET A 18 -8.79 -1.11 -12.61
C MET A 18 -9.87 -0.31 -11.87
N ILE A 19 -10.59 0.57 -12.58
CA ILE A 19 -11.73 1.30 -12.01
C ILE A 19 -12.81 0.30 -11.58
N CYS A 20 -13.15 -0.69 -12.41
CA CYS A 20 -14.13 -1.72 -12.08
C CYS A 20 -13.71 -2.52 -10.83
N CYS A 21 -12.45 -2.93 -10.70
CA CYS A 21 -11.96 -3.63 -9.50
C CYS A 21 -12.16 -2.78 -8.24
N VAL A 22 -11.83 -1.49 -8.30
CA VAL A 22 -12.03 -0.55 -7.18
C VAL A 22 -13.52 -0.32 -6.89
N SER A 23 -14.35 -0.12 -7.91
CA SER A 23 -15.79 0.08 -7.74
C SER A 23 -16.48 -1.15 -7.16
N PHE A 24 -16.19 -2.34 -7.67
CA PHE A 24 -16.76 -3.59 -7.14
C PHE A 24 -16.29 -3.88 -5.73
N PHE A 25 -15.02 -3.59 -5.42
CA PHE A 25 -14.54 -3.64 -4.04
C PHE A 25 -15.44 -2.81 -3.10
N TYR A 26 -15.70 -1.54 -3.43
CA TYR A 26 -16.56 -0.68 -2.61
C TYR A 26 -18.02 -1.16 -2.57
N ILE A 27 -18.59 -1.58 -3.70
CA ILE A 27 -19.97 -2.11 -3.74
C ILE A 27 -20.11 -3.33 -2.81
N GLU A 28 -19.15 -4.24 -2.84
CA GLU A 28 -19.19 -5.44 -2.01
C GLU A 28 -18.93 -5.12 -0.52
N ILE A 29 -18.10 -4.12 -0.20
CA ILE A 29 -18.01 -3.57 1.17
C ILE A 29 -19.37 -3.04 1.64
N LEU A 30 -20.04 -2.23 0.82
CA LEU A 30 -21.35 -1.66 1.16
C LEU A 30 -22.42 -2.74 1.35
N ARG A 31 -22.28 -3.86 0.64
CA ARG A 31 -23.11 -5.06 0.79
C ARG A 31 -22.69 -5.95 1.96
N ARG A 32 -21.63 -5.60 2.69
CA ARG A 32 -21.03 -6.41 3.78
C ARG A 32 -20.51 -7.76 3.32
N ASN A 33 -20.17 -7.89 2.04
CA ASN A 33 -19.62 -9.11 1.44
C ASN A 33 -18.08 -9.03 1.36
N TRP A 34 -17.45 -9.13 2.54
CA TRP A 34 -16.01 -8.99 2.71
C TRP A 34 -15.17 -9.97 1.88
N PRO A 35 -15.51 -11.27 1.78
CA PRO A 35 -14.73 -12.20 0.95
C PRO A 35 -14.67 -11.77 -0.52
N THR A 36 -15.80 -11.39 -1.11
CA THR A 36 -15.86 -10.94 -2.50
C THR A 36 -15.18 -9.58 -2.67
N ALA A 37 -15.33 -8.65 -1.73
CA ALA A 37 -14.58 -7.40 -1.74
C ALA A 37 -13.07 -7.67 -1.77
N MET A 38 -12.55 -8.47 -0.83
CA MET A 38 -11.12 -8.82 -0.77
C MET A 38 -10.63 -9.54 -2.04
N MET A 39 -11.47 -10.37 -2.67
CA MET A 39 -11.16 -10.98 -3.96
C MET A 39 -11.02 -9.94 -5.08
N HIS A 40 -11.89 -8.93 -5.16
CA HIS A 40 -11.76 -7.85 -6.15
C HIS A 40 -10.49 -7.03 -5.95
N LEU A 41 -10.13 -6.74 -4.69
CA LEU A 41 -8.88 -6.07 -4.35
C LEU A 41 -7.66 -6.92 -4.75
N ALA A 42 -7.65 -8.21 -4.38
CA ALA A 42 -6.57 -9.13 -4.72
C ALA A 42 -6.38 -9.26 -6.24
N ASN A 43 -7.48 -9.32 -6.99
CA ASN A 43 -7.45 -9.33 -8.45
C ASN A 43 -6.87 -8.02 -9.02
N GLY A 44 -7.28 -6.86 -8.50
CA GLY A 44 -6.73 -5.56 -8.90
C GLY A 44 -5.22 -5.45 -8.62
N ILE A 45 -4.77 -5.90 -7.44
CA ILE A 45 -3.34 -5.97 -7.08
C ILE A 45 -2.58 -6.87 -8.04
N ARG A 46 -3.08 -8.09 -8.32
CA ARG A 46 -2.43 -9.04 -9.22
C ARG A 46 -2.27 -8.51 -10.64
N LEU A 47 -3.26 -7.77 -11.14
CA LEU A 47 -3.17 -7.10 -12.44
C LEU A 47 -2.06 -6.04 -12.44
N MET A 48 -1.95 -5.24 -11.39
CA MET A 48 -0.91 -4.21 -11.24
C MET A 48 0.49 -4.78 -11.04
N SER A 49 0.61 -5.98 -10.47
CA SER A 49 1.88 -6.69 -10.35
C SER A 49 2.34 -7.29 -11.68
N ASN A 50 1.43 -7.50 -12.64
CA ASN A 50 1.69 -8.15 -13.93
C ASN A 50 1.21 -7.27 -15.09
N LEU A 51 1.75 -6.05 -15.16
CA LEU A 51 1.35 -5.07 -16.17
C LEU A 51 1.72 -5.55 -17.57
N PRO A 52 0.80 -5.51 -18.55
CA PRO A 52 1.12 -5.69 -19.96
C PRO A 52 2.16 -4.66 -20.41
N ASP A 53 3.05 -5.00 -21.34
CA ASP A 53 4.13 -4.11 -21.83
C ASP A 53 3.60 -2.75 -22.29
N ALA A 54 2.49 -2.74 -23.05
CA ALA A 54 1.84 -1.51 -23.49
C ALA A 54 1.37 -0.60 -22.34
N VAL A 55 1.13 -1.14 -21.14
CA VAL A 55 0.79 -0.37 -19.94
C VAL A 55 2.06 0.02 -19.18
N GLN A 56 3.08 -0.85 -19.15
CA GLN A 56 4.39 -0.53 -18.58
C GLN A 56 5.03 0.68 -19.28
N ASP A 57 4.85 0.82 -20.59
CA ASP A 57 5.31 1.96 -21.37
C ASP A 57 4.78 3.30 -20.84
N VAL A 58 3.58 3.33 -20.27
CA VAL A 58 3.02 4.54 -19.63
C VAL A 58 3.91 5.01 -18.49
N PHE A 59 4.53 4.08 -17.75
CA PHE A 59 5.40 4.39 -16.63
C PHE A 59 6.85 4.65 -17.06
N ARG A 60 7.32 3.98 -18.11
CA ARG A 60 8.70 4.12 -18.63
C ARG A 60 8.91 5.40 -19.45
N HIS A 61 7.87 5.86 -20.13
CA HIS A 61 7.92 7.01 -21.04
C HIS A 61 6.87 8.07 -20.68
N PRO A 62 6.93 8.66 -19.47
CA PRO A 62 5.97 9.65 -19.01
C PRO A 62 5.82 10.83 -19.97
N GLU A 63 6.90 11.21 -20.67
CA GLU A 63 6.94 12.27 -21.67
C GLU A 63 5.97 12.03 -22.83
N ILE A 64 5.77 10.79 -23.25
CA ILE A 64 4.88 10.45 -24.36
C ILE A 64 3.40 10.51 -23.92
N PHE A 65 3.14 10.21 -22.64
CA PHE A 65 1.80 9.97 -22.11
C PHE A 65 1.32 11.04 -21.12
N SER A 66 1.97 12.21 -21.14
CA SER A 66 1.65 13.39 -20.32
C SER A 66 1.61 14.67 -21.17
N HIS A 67 0.96 14.64 -22.35
CA HIS A 67 0.85 15.79 -23.25
C HIS A 67 -0.60 16.21 -23.49
N ASP A 68 -0.81 17.53 -23.68
CA ASP A 68 -2.08 18.20 -23.94
C ASP A 68 -3.20 17.87 -22.94
N ARG A 69 -4.06 16.91 -23.32
CA ARG A 69 -5.25 16.44 -22.58
C ARG A 69 -5.13 14.99 -22.13
N ASP A 70 -4.05 14.30 -22.48
CA ASP A 70 -3.82 12.92 -22.06
C ASP A 70 -3.10 12.90 -20.71
N ASN A 71 -3.88 12.66 -19.65
CA ASN A 71 -3.41 12.48 -18.28
C ASN A 71 -3.29 10.99 -17.91
N SER A 72 -3.08 10.10 -18.88
CA SER A 72 -2.96 8.66 -18.65
C SER A 72 -1.81 8.31 -17.71
N HIS A 73 -0.64 8.94 -17.85
CA HIS A 73 0.46 8.73 -16.92
C HIS A 73 0.10 9.14 -15.49
N ALA A 74 -0.45 10.34 -15.30
CA ALA A 74 -0.84 10.82 -13.98
C ALA A 74 -1.88 9.91 -13.31
N ARG A 75 -2.89 9.46 -14.07
CA ARG A 75 -3.91 8.51 -13.58
C ARG A 75 -3.32 7.16 -13.22
N ALA A 76 -2.46 6.60 -14.08
CA ALA A 76 -1.82 5.31 -13.83
C ALA A 76 -0.95 5.37 -12.57
N THR A 77 -0.15 6.43 -12.42
CA THR A 77 0.65 6.69 -11.23
C THR A 77 -0.21 6.85 -9.98
N TYR A 78 -1.33 7.57 -10.06
CA TYR A 78 -2.27 7.70 -8.96
C TYR A 78 -2.85 6.35 -8.54
N MET A 79 -3.35 5.55 -9.49
CA MET A 79 -3.92 4.22 -9.21
C MET A 79 -2.89 3.27 -8.60
N THR A 80 -1.65 3.28 -9.10
CA THR A 80 -0.55 2.49 -8.52
C THR A 80 -0.29 2.89 -7.07
N LYS A 81 -0.19 4.19 -6.78
CA LYS A 81 0.03 4.70 -5.43
C LYS A 81 -1.13 4.35 -4.50
N LEU A 82 -2.37 4.49 -4.98
CA LEU A 82 -3.58 4.13 -4.24
C LEU A 82 -3.58 2.64 -3.88
N LEU A 83 -3.38 1.76 -4.86
CA LEU A 83 -3.42 0.31 -4.63
C LEU A 83 -2.28 -0.21 -3.76
N ARG A 84 -1.11 0.45 -3.80
CA ARG A 84 -0.02 0.14 -2.87
C ARG A 84 -0.39 0.46 -1.42
N ARG A 85 -1.05 1.59 -1.17
CA ARG A 85 -1.57 1.94 0.16
C ARG A 85 -2.65 0.95 0.60
N TRP A 86 -3.57 0.62 -0.32
CA TRP A 86 -4.64 -0.35 -0.08
C TRP A 86 -4.10 -1.75 0.22
N GLU A 87 -3.05 -2.20 -0.48
CA GLU A 87 -2.42 -3.49 -0.21
C GLU A 87 -1.87 -3.55 1.21
N GLY A 88 -1.21 -2.48 1.66
CA GLY A 88 -0.72 -2.35 3.04
C GLY A 88 -1.84 -2.36 4.07
N SER A 89 -2.89 -1.56 3.87
CA SER A 89 -4.09 -1.57 4.72
C SER A 89 -4.76 -2.96 4.75
N ALA A 90 -4.91 -3.61 3.59
CA ALA A 90 -5.55 -4.92 3.48
C ALA A 90 -4.68 -6.08 3.97
N ALA A 91 -3.38 -5.90 4.17
CA ALA A 91 -2.50 -6.93 4.71
C ALA A 91 -2.88 -7.33 6.16
N PHE A 92 -3.62 -6.47 6.86
CA PHE A 92 -4.15 -6.75 8.19
C PHE A 92 -5.50 -7.47 8.17
N MET A 93 -6.20 -7.47 7.04
CA MET A 93 -7.47 -8.18 6.86
C MET A 93 -7.30 -9.56 6.21
N ARG A 94 -6.13 -9.82 5.61
CA ARG A 94 -5.83 -11.03 4.84
C ARG A 94 -4.67 -11.81 5.45
N ILE A 95 -4.83 -13.13 5.60
CA ILE A 95 -3.79 -14.00 6.19
C ILE A 95 -2.94 -14.68 5.12
N ASN A 96 -3.54 -15.09 3.99
CA ASN A 96 -2.93 -16.03 3.05
C ASN A 96 -2.60 -15.44 1.66
N SER A 97 -2.64 -14.12 1.50
CA SER A 97 -2.32 -13.47 0.23
C SER A 97 -1.03 -12.65 0.37
N PRO A 98 0.00 -12.90 -0.46
CA PRO A 98 1.20 -12.08 -0.45
C PRO A 98 0.90 -10.64 -0.86
N PRO A 99 1.60 -9.64 -0.27
CA PRO A 99 1.53 -8.26 -0.72
C PRO A 99 2.42 -8.10 -1.96
N SER A 100 1.92 -8.56 -3.12
CA SER A 100 2.68 -8.66 -4.36
C SER A 100 3.30 -7.34 -4.81
N LEU A 101 2.61 -6.20 -4.66
CA LEU A 101 3.18 -4.90 -5.07
C LEU A 101 4.29 -4.46 -4.13
N SER A 102 4.11 -4.67 -2.82
CA SER A 102 5.10 -4.37 -1.79
C SER A 102 6.33 -5.27 -1.95
N LEU A 103 6.15 -6.57 -2.20
CA LEU A 103 7.26 -7.51 -2.45
C LEU A 103 8.07 -7.13 -3.68
N GLN A 104 7.41 -6.78 -4.80
CA GLN A 104 8.09 -6.33 -6.01
C GLN A 104 8.88 -5.04 -5.75
N ALA A 105 8.27 -4.06 -5.08
CA ALA A 105 8.93 -2.80 -4.78
C ALA A 105 10.11 -2.98 -3.81
N TYR A 106 9.93 -3.81 -2.78
CA TYR A 106 10.95 -4.15 -1.81
C TYR A 106 12.16 -4.82 -2.46
N GLU A 107 11.96 -5.78 -3.37
CA GLU A 107 13.07 -6.45 -4.07
C GLU A 107 13.99 -5.46 -4.79
N THR A 108 13.42 -4.39 -5.37
CA THR A 108 14.21 -3.33 -6.02
C THR A 108 14.94 -2.40 -5.05
N ARG A 109 14.51 -2.35 -3.78
CA ARG A 109 15.00 -1.40 -2.76
C ARG A 109 15.74 -2.03 -1.58
N LYS A 110 15.66 -3.35 -1.38
CA LYS A 110 16.16 -4.05 -0.17
C LYS A 110 17.64 -3.81 0.12
N ASN A 111 18.45 -3.60 -0.93
CA ASN A 111 19.89 -3.32 -0.78
C ASN A 111 20.20 -1.82 -0.63
N SER A 112 19.18 -0.96 -0.70
CA SER A 112 19.34 0.48 -0.54
C SER A 112 19.15 0.86 0.92
N VAL A 113 20.25 1.17 1.61
CA VAL A 113 20.20 1.74 2.97
C VAL A 113 19.52 3.11 2.99
N GLY A 114 19.44 3.77 1.82
CA GLY A 114 18.92 5.13 1.69
C GLY A 114 19.82 6.13 2.41
N GLY A 115 20.57 6.94 1.66
CA GLY A 115 21.26 8.10 2.25
C GLY A 115 20.25 9.15 2.73
N VAL A 116 20.70 10.10 3.57
CA VAL A 116 19.90 11.26 3.95
C VAL A 116 19.58 12.07 2.69
N ARG A 117 18.38 11.87 2.13
CA ARG A 117 17.86 12.68 1.04
C ARG A 117 17.11 13.84 1.66
N GLU A 118 17.51 15.07 1.37
CA GLU A 118 16.63 16.21 1.64
C GLU A 118 15.32 16.02 0.88
N PHE A 119 14.19 16.33 1.52
CA PHE A 119 12.92 16.34 0.82
C PHE A 119 12.73 17.71 0.17
N THR A 120 12.35 17.73 -1.11
CA THR A 120 12.10 18.96 -1.86
C THR A 120 10.66 19.43 -1.77
N SER A 121 9.74 18.54 -1.37
CA SER A 121 8.33 18.85 -1.17
C SER A 121 7.68 17.86 -0.21
N LEU A 122 6.48 18.20 0.28
CA LEU A 122 5.69 17.32 1.14
C LEU A 122 5.24 16.04 0.42
N GLU A 123 5.03 16.09 -0.90
CA GLU A 123 4.78 14.90 -1.75
C GLU A 123 5.97 13.95 -1.71
N LYS A 124 7.20 14.48 -1.81
CA LYS A 124 8.42 13.66 -1.79
C LYS A 124 8.65 13.04 -0.42
N LEU A 125 8.37 13.78 0.65
CA LEU A 125 8.39 13.23 2.00
C LEU A 125 7.36 12.10 2.17
N GLN A 126 6.14 12.28 1.67
CA GLN A 126 5.11 11.23 1.70
C GLN A 126 5.54 9.99 0.90
N GLU A 127 6.17 10.15 -0.26
CA GLU A 127 6.71 9.03 -1.04
C GLU A 127 7.74 8.23 -0.24
N HIS A 128 8.64 8.90 0.50
CA HIS A 128 9.61 8.20 1.35
C HIS A 128 8.96 7.42 2.49
N VAL A 129 7.92 7.96 3.11
CA VAL A 129 7.16 7.27 4.16
C VAL A 129 6.37 6.09 3.59
N ASP A 130 5.70 6.27 2.45
CA ASP A 130 4.93 5.22 1.78
C ASP A 130 5.83 4.06 1.31
N ASP A 131 7.04 4.36 0.82
CA ASP A 131 8.02 3.34 0.43
C ASP A 131 8.55 2.55 1.65
N LEU A 132 8.83 3.23 2.77
CA LEU A 132 9.21 2.55 4.01
C LEU A 132 8.10 1.60 4.49
N PHE A 133 6.86 2.09 4.53
CA PHE A 133 5.72 1.28 4.98
C PHE A 133 5.51 0.04 4.10
N GLN A 134 5.66 0.17 2.78
CA GLN A 134 5.63 -0.99 1.86
C GLN A 134 6.75 -1.99 2.15
N ASP A 135 7.98 -1.49 2.32
CA ASP A 135 9.13 -2.35 2.55
C ASP A 135 9.02 -3.11 3.89
N VAL A 136 8.50 -2.46 4.93
CA VAL A 136 8.17 -3.12 6.21
C VAL A 136 7.08 -4.17 6.04
N ASN A 137 6.01 -3.88 5.28
CA ASN A 137 4.95 -4.87 5.02
C ASN A 137 5.48 -6.10 4.26
N ALA A 138 6.32 -5.88 3.24
CA ALA A 138 6.94 -6.95 2.48
C ALA A 138 7.87 -7.80 3.36
N PHE A 139 8.73 -7.15 4.15
CA PHE A 139 9.62 -7.83 5.08
C PHE A 139 8.85 -8.63 6.14
N GLY A 140 7.83 -8.02 6.76
CA GLY A 140 6.97 -8.71 7.72
C GLY A 140 6.26 -9.93 7.11
N TRP A 141 5.80 -9.85 5.86
CA TRP A 141 5.25 -11.01 5.15
C TRP A 141 6.27 -12.13 4.96
N MET A 142 7.50 -11.79 4.53
CA MET A 142 8.57 -12.78 4.37
C MET A 142 8.89 -13.46 5.70
N CYS A 143 8.97 -12.69 6.79
CA CYS A 143 9.21 -13.20 8.14
C CYS A 143 8.08 -14.10 8.66
N ARG A 144 6.82 -13.83 8.31
CA ARG A 144 5.68 -14.71 8.69
C ARG A 144 5.76 -16.12 8.11
N GLN A 145 6.49 -16.32 7.01
CA GLN A 145 6.67 -17.66 6.44
C GLN A 145 7.59 -18.55 7.29
N TYR A 146 8.31 -17.96 8.25
CA TYR A 146 9.02 -18.72 9.26
C TYR A 146 8.03 -19.46 10.17
N ARG A 147 8.05 -20.81 10.11
CA ARG A 147 7.22 -21.69 10.94
C ARG A 147 8.00 -22.37 12.08
N GLY A 148 9.17 -21.83 12.46
CA GLY A 148 10.04 -22.47 13.47
C GLY A 148 11.02 -23.50 12.91
N ASP A 149 11.13 -23.64 11.58
CA ASP A 149 12.15 -24.48 10.94
C ASP A 149 13.30 -23.60 10.44
N ASP A 150 14.41 -23.65 11.16
CA ASP A 150 15.63 -22.86 10.90
C ASP A 150 16.44 -23.39 9.70
N SER A 151 16.18 -24.62 9.23
CA SER A 151 17.07 -25.33 8.30
C SER A 151 17.18 -24.69 6.91
N SER A 152 16.20 -23.87 6.52
CA SER A 152 16.10 -23.23 5.20
C SER A 152 16.28 -21.70 5.24
N TRP A 153 16.50 -21.12 6.41
CA TRP A 153 16.47 -19.67 6.61
C TRP A 153 17.85 -19.06 6.83
N ASP A 154 18.16 -18.02 6.04
CA ASP A 154 19.37 -17.21 6.27
C ASP A 154 19.09 -16.16 7.35
N HIS A 155 19.35 -16.53 8.61
CA HIS A 155 19.18 -15.67 9.77
C HIS A 155 19.99 -14.37 9.69
N ALA A 156 21.22 -14.46 9.17
CA ALA A 156 22.12 -13.32 9.08
C ALA A 156 21.58 -12.31 8.05
N ALA A 157 21.09 -12.80 6.91
CA ALA A 157 20.43 -11.95 5.91
C ALA A 157 19.15 -11.30 6.46
N ALA A 158 18.30 -12.05 7.16
CA ALA A 158 17.07 -11.49 7.74
C ALA A 158 17.37 -10.39 8.78
N ARG A 159 18.37 -10.62 9.64
CA ARG A 159 18.82 -9.61 10.63
C ARG A 159 19.39 -8.38 9.96
N PHE A 160 20.23 -8.57 8.94
CA PHE A 160 20.80 -7.47 8.18
C PHE A 160 19.72 -6.63 7.49
N GLN A 161 18.69 -7.26 6.93
CA GLN A 161 17.55 -6.54 6.33
C GLN A 161 16.74 -5.76 7.37
N PHE A 162 16.53 -6.33 8.56
CA PHE A 162 15.94 -5.59 9.68
C PHE A 162 16.75 -4.34 10.02
N ASP A 163 18.07 -4.47 10.16
CA ASP A 163 18.95 -3.35 10.51
C ASP A 163 18.91 -2.24 9.43
N ILE A 164 18.85 -2.62 8.14
CA ILE A 164 18.66 -1.68 7.03
C ILE A 164 17.34 -0.90 7.18
N LEU A 165 16.23 -1.59 7.40
CA LEU A 165 14.92 -0.95 7.53
C LEU A 165 14.86 -0.07 8.78
N HIS A 166 15.48 -0.49 9.87
CA HIS A 166 15.56 0.29 11.10
C HIS A 166 16.38 1.57 10.91
N GLN A 167 17.51 1.51 10.19
CA GLN A 167 18.27 2.72 9.82
C GLN A 167 17.46 3.66 8.92
N ARG A 168 16.65 3.12 8.00
CA ARG A 168 15.73 3.93 7.18
C ARG A 168 14.63 4.59 8.01
N CYS A 169 14.06 3.87 8.98
CA CYS A 169 13.12 4.44 9.95
C CYS A 169 13.75 5.65 10.67
N TYR A 170 15.00 5.53 11.12
CA TYR A 170 15.73 6.62 11.75
C TYR A 170 15.94 7.82 10.81
N HIS A 171 16.43 7.60 9.59
CA HIS A 171 16.66 8.68 8.63
C HIS A 171 15.36 9.43 8.27
N ILE A 172 14.26 8.70 8.05
CA ILE A 172 12.96 9.33 7.74
C ILE A 172 12.43 10.11 8.96
N ARG A 173 12.66 9.63 10.19
CA ARG A 173 12.31 10.38 11.40
C ARG A 173 13.02 11.73 11.46
N GLU A 174 14.29 11.79 11.09
CA GLU A 174 15.04 13.05 11.03
C GLU A 174 14.49 14.00 9.95
N LEU A 175 14.04 13.49 8.81
CA LEU A 175 13.34 14.31 7.79
C LEU A 175 12.00 14.84 8.30
N LEU A 176 11.23 14.02 9.02
CA LEU A 176 9.97 14.43 9.63
C LEU A 176 10.18 15.51 10.70
N LYS A 177 11.23 15.41 11.53
CA LYS A 177 11.61 16.46 12.49
C LYS A 177 11.91 17.79 11.80
N LYS A 178 12.59 17.76 10.65
CA LYS A 178 12.85 18.97 9.85
C LYS A 178 11.54 19.52 9.27
N ALA A 179 10.69 18.66 8.72
CA ALA A 179 9.40 19.03 8.16
C ALA A 179 8.41 19.58 9.22
N ASN A 180 8.51 19.14 10.47
CA ASN A 180 7.69 19.63 11.58
C ASN A 180 7.82 21.15 11.76
N LYS A 181 9.00 21.72 11.50
CA LYS A 181 9.22 23.18 11.57
C LYS A 181 8.48 23.97 10.50
N LEU A 182 8.06 23.30 9.41
CA LEU A 182 7.42 23.93 8.25
C LEU A 182 5.92 23.63 8.17
N TYR A 183 5.51 22.44 8.63
CA TYR A 183 4.15 21.93 8.44
C TYR A 183 3.50 21.42 9.74
N GLY A 184 4.20 21.47 10.87
CA GLY A 184 3.76 20.89 12.14
C GLY A 184 2.88 21.80 12.99
N ASP A 185 2.64 23.04 12.55
CA ASP A 185 1.72 23.97 13.18
C ASP A 185 0.57 24.29 12.22
N MET A 186 -0.66 24.07 12.68
CA MET A 186 -1.86 24.29 11.89
C MET A 186 -2.19 25.78 11.75
N GLU A 187 -1.89 26.59 12.77
CA GLU A 187 -2.17 28.03 12.78
C GLU A 187 -1.21 28.77 11.84
N ASP A 188 0.05 28.33 11.80
CA ASP A 188 1.07 28.87 10.89
C ASP A 188 1.00 28.27 9.48
N ALA A 189 0.25 27.17 9.28
CA ALA A 189 0.14 26.54 7.98
C ALA A 189 -0.62 27.43 6.99
N ALA A 190 0.08 27.89 5.95
CA ALA A 190 -0.53 28.61 4.83
C ALA A 190 -1.66 27.82 4.13
N ASN A 191 -1.66 26.50 4.29
CA ASN A 191 -2.64 25.58 3.76
C ASN A 191 -2.92 24.45 4.77
N PRO A 192 -4.12 24.38 5.37
CA PRO A 192 -4.48 23.33 6.32
C PRO A 192 -4.33 21.90 5.77
N ARG A 193 -4.36 21.72 4.44
CA ARG A 193 -4.13 20.42 3.81
C ARG A 193 -2.70 19.93 4.00
N ASP A 194 -1.73 20.84 4.00
CA ASP A 194 -0.31 20.48 4.10
C ASP A 194 0.01 20.04 5.53
N PHE A 195 -0.60 20.71 6.53
CA PHE A 195 -0.60 20.23 7.91
C PHE A 195 -1.16 18.80 8.02
N LEU A 196 -2.39 18.57 7.54
CA LEU A 196 -3.03 17.25 7.63
C LEU A 196 -2.23 16.16 6.90
N LYS A 197 -1.67 16.48 5.73
CA LYS A 197 -0.81 15.56 4.98
C LYS A 197 0.48 15.25 5.73
N PHE A 198 1.10 16.25 6.36
CA PHE A 198 2.26 16.05 7.22
C PHE A 198 1.94 15.17 8.43
N MET A 199 0.81 15.40 9.11
CA MET A 199 0.37 14.55 10.21
C MET A 199 0.14 13.10 9.76
N GLY A 200 -0.44 12.89 8.56
CA GLY A 200 -0.55 11.56 7.96
C GLY A 200 0.81 10.89 7.71
N CYS A 201 1.84 11.65 7.29
CA CYS A 201 3.21 11.15 7.16
C CYS A 201 3.80 10.72 8.50
N LEU A 202 3.63 11.52 9.56
CA LEU A 202 4.07 11.16 10.92
C LEU A 202 3.41 9.86 11.38
N LEU A 203 2.09 9.76 11.20
CA LEU A 203 1.31 8.61 11.63
C LEU A 203 1.74 7.34 10.90
N ARG A 204 1.85 7.38 9.57
CA ARG A 204 2.23 6.22 8.76
C ARG A 204 3.67 5.78 9.02
N HIS A 205 4.60 6.72 9.24
CA HIS A 205 5.97 6.41 9.68
C HIS A 205 5.97 5.69 11.03
N ARG A 206 5.21 6.19 12.00
CA ARG A 206 5.09 5.56 13.32
C ARG A 206 4.51 4.15 13.23
N GLY A 207 3.47 3.96 12.42
CA GLY A 207 2.90 2.65 12.12
C GLY A 207 3.91 1.68 11.50
N ALA A 208 4.71 2.14 10.53
CA ALA A 208 5.80 1.34 9.95
C ALA A 208 6.82 0.92 11.01
N SER A 209 7.24 1.85 11.88
CA SER A 209 8.20 1.57 12.93
C SER A 209 7.69 0.51 13.91
N ILE A 210 6.43 0.63 14.38
CA ILE A 210 5.83 -0.35 15.29
C ILE A 210 5.73 -1.72 14.62
N ALA A 211 5.29 -1.79 13.37
CA ALA A 211 5.19 -3.04 12.63
C ALA A 211 6.57 -3.72 12.42
N LEU A 212 7.61 -2.92 12.16
CA LEU A 212 8.98 -3.41 12.03
C LEU A 212 9.48 -3.99 13.35
N ASP A 213 9.38 -3.25 14.45
CA ASP A 213 9.79 -3.68 15.79
C ASP A 213 9.11 -5.00 16.20
N SER A 214 7.85 -5.17 15.78
CA SER A 214 7.02 -6.31 16.12
C SER A 214 7.18 -7.50 15.18
N THR A 215 8.10 -7.41 14.19
CA THR A 215 8.34 -8.49 13.25
C THR A 215 9.05 -9.65 13.95
N PRO A 216 8.47 -10.86 13.96
CA PRO A 216 9.12 -12.02 14.56
C PRO A 216 10.32 -12.41 13.69
N LEU A 217 11.52 -12.44 14.27
CA LEU A 217 12.69 -13.08 13.65
C LEU A 217 12.86 -14.49 14.22
N PRO A 218 13.53 -15.39 13.49
CA PRO A 218 13.72 -16.77 13.93
C PRO A 218 14.41 -16.95 15.29
N GLN A 219 15.24 -15.99 15.71
CA GLN A 219 15.99 -16.04 16.97
C GLN A 219 15.30 -15.26 18.11
N GLY A 220 14.01 -14.93 17.95
CA GLY A 220 13.26 -14.03 18.84
C GLY A 220 12.89 -12.72 18.16
N MET A 221 12.26 -11.79 18.90
CA MET A 221 11.86 -10.49 18.35
C MET A 221 13.08 -9.74 17.79
N ALA A 222 12.91 -9.09 16.64
CA ALA A 222 13.97 -8.31 16.00
C ALA A 222 14.54 -7.22 16.92
N TYR A 223 13.66 -6.68 17.75
CA TYR A 223 13.98 -5.74 18.78
C TYR A 223 13.23 -6.18 20.03
N THR A 224 13.95 -6.42 21.11
CA THR A 224 13.36 -6.48 22.44
C THR A 224 13.48 -5.06 22.99
N PRO A 225 12.38 -4.29 23.08
CA PRO A 225 12.46 -2.96 23.65
C PRO A 225 13.08 -3.03 25.05
N PRO A 226 13.99 -2.11 25.42
CA PRO A 226 14.23 -1.87 26.83
C PRO A 226 12.88 -1.46 27.43
N ASP A 227 12.44 -2.15 28.47
CA ASP A 227 11.24 -1.92 29.29
C ASP A 227 10.14 -1.01 28.70
N GLU A 228 8.98 -1.59 28.40
CA GLU A 228 7.68 -0.90 28.30
C GLU A 228 7.71 0.56 27.77
N GLU A 229 8.31 0.80 26.60
CA GLU A 229 8.27 2.14 25.96
C GLU A 229 6.86 2.40 25.38
N GLU A 230 5.95 2.91 26.20
CA GLU A 230 4.55 3.19 25.85
C GLU A 230 4.43 4.45 24.97
N ASP A 231 5.47 5.28 24.99
CA ASP A 231 5.56 6.57 24.31
C ASP A 231 5.23 6.48 22.81
N LYS A 232 5.67 5.43 22.12
CA LYS A 232 5.36 5.26 20.68
C LYS A 232 3.88 5.02 20.41
N PHE A 233 3.17 4.38 21.33
CA PHE A 233 1.72 4.15 21.25
C PHE A 233 0.94 5.41 21.63
N LEU A 234 1.40 6.13 22.66
CA LEU A 234 0.89 7.44 23.03
C LEU A 234 1.03 8.45 21.87
N GLU A 235 2.14 8.43 21.17
CA GLU A 235 2.39 9.28 20.00
C GLU A 235 1.40 8.99 18.87
N VAL A 236 1.08 7.72 18.59
CA VAL A 236 0.04 7.35 17.62
C VAL A 236 -1.32 7.94 18.01
N ALA A 237 -1.73 7.77 19.27
CA ALA A 237 -2.99 8.33 19.77
C ALA A 237 -3.01 9.87 19.65
N SER A 238 -1.91 10.53 20.03
CA SER A 238 -1.78 11.99 19.96
C SER A 238 -1.87 12.52 18.53
N ILE A 239 -1.20 11.88 17.57
CA ILE A 239 -1.26 12.26 16.15
C ILE A 239 -2.68 12.07 15.60
N ALA A 240 -3.33 10.94 15.90
CA ALA A 240 -4.70 10.67 15.44
C ALA A 240 -5.69 11.71 15.98
N GLU A 241 -5.58 12.06 17.26
CA GLU A 241 -6.44 13.08 17.87
C GLU A 241 -6.18 14.47 17.26
N THR A 242 -4.92 14.82 17.01
CA THR A 242 -4.55 16.07 16.32
C THR A 242 -5.17 16.14 14.91
N ILE A 243 -5.12 15.05 14.14
CA ILE A 243 -5.78 14.97 12.82
C ILE A 243 -7.28 15.18 12.96
N ASN A 244 -7.91 14.52 13.93
CA ASN A 244 -9.35 14.62 14.17
C ASN A 244 -9.75 16.08 14.51
N GLN A 245 -9.01 16.73 15.40
CA GLN A 245 -9.25 18.12 15.78
C GLN A 245 -9.07 19.07 14.60
N ALA A 246 -8.01 18.90 13.81
CA ALA A 246 -7.75 19.70 12.61
C ALA A 246 -8.85 19.53 11.54
N LEU A 247 -9.37 18.31 11.36
CA LEU A 247 -10.50 18.06 10.47
C LEU A 247 -11.78 18.75 10.99
N ARG A 248 -12.07 18.67 12.30
CA ARG A 248 -13.21 19.38 12.89
C ARG A 248 -13.11 20.89 12.74
N ALA A 249 -11.94 21.46 13.03
CA ALA A 249 -11.68 22.89 12.88
C ALA A 249 -11.85 23.35 11.43
N SER A 250 -11.40 22.54 10.47
CA SER A 250 -11.56 22.80 9.03
C SER A 250 -13.02 22.78 8.56
N LEU A 251 -13.89 22.01 9.21
CA LEU A 251 -15.33 22.04 8.93
C LEU A 251 -16.02 23.25 9.55
N ALA A 252 -15.63 23.61 10.77
CA ALA A 252 -16.19 24.75 11.48
C ALA A 252 -15.87 26.09 10.80
N SER A 253 -14.74 26.18 10.08
CA SER A 253 -14.29 27.37 9.36
C SER A 253 -14.84 27.50 7.92
N GLY A 254 -15.60 26.52 7.42
CA GLY A 254 -16.03 26.46 6.03
C GLY A 254 -17.13 27.47 5.66
N ALA A 255 -16.82 28.37 4.71
CA ALA A 255 -17.81 29.12 3.94
C ALA A 255 -18.71 28.18 3.11
N PRO A 256 -19.99 28.54 2.84
CA PRO A 256 -20.92 27.67 2.12
C PRO A 256 -20.37 27.31 0.73
N GLY A 257 -20.04 26.04 0.51
CA GLY A 257 -19.51 25.51 -0.76
C GLY A 257 -18.13 24.85 -0.66
N SER A 258 -17.40 24.97 0.45
CA SER A 258 -16.18 24.18 0.66
C SER A 258 -16.57 22.74 0.97
N SER A 259 -16.48 21.86 -0.04
CA SER A 259 -16.69 20.42 0.16
C SER A 259 -15.79 19.94 1.30
N PRO A 260 -16.33 19.24 2.31
CA PRO A 260 -15.51 18.51 3.27
C PRO A 260 -14.52 17.62 2.52
N TRP A 261 -13.32 17.47 3.10
CA TRP A 261 -12.16 16.77 2.56
C TRP A 261 -12.36 15.25 2.44
N PHE A 262 -13.48 14.79 1.88
CA PHE A 262 -14.00 13.41 1.90
C PHE A 262 -13.11 12.34 1.22
N ASN A 263 -11.94 12.71 0.67
CA ASN A 263 -11.16 11.84 -0.21
C ASN A 263 -9.67 11.70 0.16
N VAL A 264 -9.23 12.17 1.35
CA VAL A 264 -7.83 12.01 1.76
C VAL A 264 -7.71 10.88 2.78
N ASP A 265 -7.11 9.77 2.35
CA ASP A 265 -6.66 8.72 3.27
C ASP A 265 -5.41 9.19 4.02
N PHE A 266 -5.54 9.32 5.35
CA PHE A 266 -4.43 9.62 6.26
C PHE A 266 -3.84 8.35 6.91
N GLY A 267 -4.47 7.19 6.71
CA GLY A 267 -4.06 5.91 7.28
C GLY A 267 -4.28 5.78 8.79
N VAL A 268 -5.17 6.58 9.39
CA VAL A 268 -5.40 6.59 10.84
C VAL A 268 -5.93 5.25 11.33
N VAL A 269 -6.95 4.70 10.68
CA VAL A 269 -7.55 3.41 11.07
C VAL A 269 -6.50 2.29 10.99
N THR A 270 -5.75 2.22 9.89
CA THR A 270 -4.67 1.22 9.71
C THR A 270 -3.62 1.35 10.81
N THR A 271 -3.14 2.55 11.11
CA THR A 271 -2.08 2.76 12.10
C THR A 271 -2.57 2.52 13.52
N LEU A 272 -3.80 2.91 13.87
CA LEU A 272 -4.40 2.59 15.17
C LEU A 272 -4.52 1.08 15.36
N TYR A 273 -4.94 0.34 14.33
CA TYR A 273 -4.99 -1.13 14.38
C TYR A 273 -3.60 -1.74 14.61
N ILE A 274 -2.58 -1.29 13.86
CA ILE A 274 -1.18 -1.75 14.03
C ILE A 274 -0.72 -1.48 15.46
N ALA A 275 -0.92 -0.26 15.95
CA ALA A 275 -0.49 0.14 17.27
C ALA A 275 -1.21 -0.69 18.35
N ALA A 276 -2.54 -0.81 18.28
CA ALA A 276 -3.34 -1.56 19.24
C ALA A 276 -2.97 -3.05 19.29
N SER A 277 -2.74 -3.66 18.13
CA SER A 277 -2.43 -5.11 18.01
C SER A 277 -1.02 -5.48 18.49
N ASN A 278 -0.10 -4.51 18.53
CA ASN A 278 1.29 -4.71 18.95
C ASN A 278 1.61 -4.03 20.29
N CYS A 279 0.61 -3.41 20.93
CA CYS A 279 0.77 -2.80 22.25
C CYS A 279 0.77 -3.88 23.33
N TYR A 280 1.78 -3.87 24.19
CA TYR A 280 1.91 -4.84 25.29
C TYR A 280 1.03 -4.44 26.49
N THR A 281 0.72 -3.15 26.67
CA THR A 281 -0.18 -2.68 27.74
C THR A 281 -1.64 -2.81 27.33
N VAL A 282 -2.41 -3.57 28.11
CA VAL A 282 -3.84 -3.82 27.83
C VAL A 282 -4.66 -2.52 27.79
N SER A 283 -4.45 -1.61 28.76
CA SER A 283 -5.20 -0.34 28.82
C SER A 283 -4.98 0.53 27.59
N MET A 284 -3.76 0.61 27.09
CA MET A 284 -3.43 1.38 25.89
C MET A 284 -3.91 0.71 24.61
N SER A 285 -3.79 -0.62 24.52
CA SER A 285 -4.36 -1.40 23.42
C SER A 285 -5.87 -1.14 23.30
N GLU A 286 -6.62 -1.24 24.40
CA GLU A 286 -8.06 -0.94 24.41
C GLU A 286 -8.35 0.51 24.01
N LYS A 287 -7.62 1.49 24.56
CA LYS A 287 -7.77 2.90 24.19
C LYS A 287 -7.59 3.12 22.68
N LEU A 288 -6.55 2.53 22.09
CA LEU A 288 -6.28 2.66 20.65
C LEU A 288 -7.37 2.00 19.80
N PHE A 289 -7.88 0.84 20.22
CA PHE A 289 -9.02 0.20 19.56
C PHE A 289 -10.30 1.02 19.69
N GLU A 290 -10.60 1.60 20.85
CA GLU A 290 -11.74 2.50 21.03
C GLU A 290 -11.66 3.72 20.12
N MET A 291 -10.46 4.32 20.00
CA MET A 291 -10.22 5.42 19.06
C MET A 291 -10.48 4.99 17.62
N MET A 292 -10.05 3.78 17.23
CA MET A 292 -10.28 3.23 15.90
C MET A 292 -11.77 3.05 15.61
N ILE A 293 -12.53 2.40 16.51
CA ILE A 293 -13.97 2.14 16.35
C ILE A 293 -14.75 3.45 16.22
N ASN A 294 -14.41 4.43 17.06
CA ASN A 294 -15.09 5.72 17.15
C ASN A 294 -14.57 6.76 16.15
N TRP A 295 -13.64 6.39 15.26
CA TRP A 295 -13.08 7.32 14.28
C TRP A 295 -14.20 7.87 13.37
N PRO A 296 -14.44 9.19 13.35
CA PRO A 296 -15.65 9.75 12.73
C PRO A 296 -15.53 9.95 11.22
N TRP A 297 -14.31 9.81 10.68
CA TRP A 297 -14.01 10.09 9.28
C TRP A 297 -13.95 8.82 8.45
N ARG A 298 -14.27 8.94 7.16
CA ARG A 298 -14.07 7.86 6.18
C ARG A 298 -12.60 7.81 5.80
N GLU A 299 -12.02 6.62 5.86
CA GLU A 299 -10.65 6.38 5.41
C GLU A 299 -10.57 5.12 4.56
N ASP A 300 -9.98 5.26 3.39
CA ASP A 300 -9.47 4.15 2.57
C ASP A 300 -10.45 3.00 2.32
N LEU A 301 -9.98 1.77 2.50
CA LEU A 301 -10.74 0.52 2.52
C LEU A 301 -11.65 0.35 3.75
N TRP A 302 -11.51 1.23 4.74
CA TRP A 302 -12.05 1.05 6.09
C TRP A 302 -13.41 1.71 6.33
N ASP A 303 -14.16 1.96 5.26
CA ASP A 303 -15.49 2.58 5.37
C ASP A 303 -16.49 1.61 6.02
N GLY A 304 -16.75 1.86 7.31
CA GLY A 304 -17.80 1.21 8.07
C GLY A 304 -17.41 0.92 9.50
N THR A 305 -18.17 1.46 10.45
CA THR A 305 -18.10 1.11 11.89
C THR A 305 -18.11 -0.41 12.09
N GLU A 306 -18.82 -1.13 11.23
CA GLU A 306 -18.92 -2.59 11.25
C GLU A 306 -17.57 -3.29 10.98
N LEU A 307 -16.79 -2.85 9.98
CA LEU A 307 -15.49 -3.44 9.71
C LEU A 307 -14.54 -3.24 10.89
N ARG A 308 -14.54 -2.03 11.46
CA ARG A 308 -13.70 -1.67 12.60
C ARG A 308 -14.10 -2.48 13.85
N ARG A 309 -15.40 -2.73 14.03
CA ARG A 309 -15.92 -3.62 15.07
C ARG A 309 -15.47 -5.06 14.85
N GLN A 310 -15.53 -5.57 13.62
CA GLN A 310 -15.07 -6.92 13.32
C GLN A 310 -13.56 -7.10 13.56
N LEU A 311 -12.74 -6.12 13.20
CA LEU A 311 -11.31 -6.12 13.54
C LEU A 311 -11.08 -6.16 15.05
N TYR A 312 -11.86 -5.39 15.81
CA TYR A 312 -11.80 -5.37 17.27
C TYR A 312 -12.22 -6.71 17.88
N ASP A 313 -13.36 -7.24 17.46
CA ASP A 313 -13.94 -8.47 18.00
C ASP A 313 -13.05 -9.69 17.70
N LEU A 314 -12.50 -9.76 16.49
CA LEU A 314 -11.66 -10.88 16.06
C LEU A 314 -10.24 -10.79 16.62
N ARG A 315 -9.74 -9.59 16.92
CA ARG A 315 -8.32 -9.29 17.25
C ARG A 315 -7.32 -9.98 16.32
N LYS A 316 -7.76 -10.36 15.12
CA LYS A 316 -7.08 -11.18 14.12
C LYS A 316 -7.64 -10.84 12.74
N PRO A 317 -6.88 -11.11 11.65
CA PRO A 317 -7.34 -10.80 10.30
C PRO A 317 -8.64 -11.56 9.96
N ILE A 318 -9.48 -10.90 9.17
CA ILE A 318 -10.91 -11.25 9.00
C ILE A 318 -11.13 -12.34 7.96
N VAL A 319 -10.30 -12.41 6.91
CA VAL A 319 -10.61 -13.20 5.71
C VAL A 319 -9.43 -14.06 5.28
N GLU A 320 -9.67 -15.37 5.21
CA GLU A 320 -8.92 -16.24 4.30
C GLU A 320 -9.38 -15.92 2.88
N VAL A 321 -8.52 -15.26 2.11
CA VAL A 321 -8.78 -15.12 0.68
C VAL A 321 -8.60 -16.52 0.09
N PRO A 322 -9.61 -17.10 -0.56
CA PRO A 322 -9.41 -18.34 -1.29
C PRO A 322 -8.21 -18.12 -2.20
N THR A 323 -7.17 -18.95 -2.05
CA THR A 323 -6.12 -19.02 -3.06
C THR A 323 -6.87 -19.13 -4.37
N ALA A 324 -6.68 -18.18 -5.28
CA ALA A 324 -7.23 -18.34 -6.61
C ALA A 324 -6.69 -19.71 -7.05
N THR A 325 -7.56 -20.71 -7.10
CA THR A 325 -7.25 -21.95 -7.77
C THR A 325 -6.67 -21.47 -9.08
N THR A 326 -5.43 -21.87 -9.38
CA THR A 326 -5.02 -21.97 -10.78
C THR A 326 -6.26 -22.47 -11.48
N PRO A 327 -6.84 -21.71 -12.44
CA PRO A 327 -8.09 -22.15 -13.03
C PRO A 327 -7.83 -23.58 -13.44
N ASP A 328 -8.54 -24.52 -12.81
CA ASP A 328 -8.48 -25.89 -13.27
C ASP A 328 -8.75 -25.76 -14.76
N SER A 329 -7.95 -26.44 -15.57
CA SER A 329 -8.08 -26.42 -17.03
C SER A 329 -9.48 -26.77 -17.53
N GLU A 330 -10.41 -27.08 -16.62
CA GLU A 330 -11.76 -27.58 -16.84
C GLU A 330 -12.87 -26.76 -16.15
N THR A 331 -12.59 -25.71 -15.37
CA THR A 331 -13.65 -24.80 -14.89
C THR A 331 -13.52 -23.39 -15.47
N PRO A 332 -14.42 -22.99 -16.39
CA PRO A 332 -14.35 -21.69 -17.02
C PRO A 332 -14.74 -20.63 -15.99
N VAL A 333 -13.75 -19.83 -15.57
CA VAL A 333 -13.97 -18.41 -15.30
C VAL A 333 -14.80 -17.88 -16.48
N PRO A 334 -15.78 -16.97 -16.29
CA PRO A 334 -16.46 -16.29 -17.40
C PRO A 334 -15.44 -15.48 -18.20
N THR A 335 -14.70 -16.19 -19.04
CA THR A 335 -13.78 -15.69 -20.02
C THR A 335 -14.68 -15.31 -21.16
N THR A 336 -14.95 -14.02 -21.28
CA THR A 336 -15.52 -13.50 -22.51
C THR A 336 -14.57 -13.91 -23.65
N PRO A 337 -14.96 -14.79 -24.59
CA PRO A 337 -14.02 -15.67 -25.30
C PRO A 337 -13.16 -15.02 -26.40
N HIS A 338 -13.07 -13.69 -26.45
CA HIS A 338 -12.56 -12.99 -27.63
C HIS A 338 -11.23 -12.23 -27.45
N LEU A 339 -10.50 -12.41 -26.35
CA LEU A 339 -9.22 -11.70 -26.13
C LEU A 339 -7.96 -12.55 -26.02
N ILE A 340 -8.04 -13.88 -26.06
CA ILE A 340 -6.85 -14.74 -25.95
C ILE A 340 -6.64 -15.47 -27.28
N LYS A 341 -6.29 -14.71 -28.31
CA LYS A 341 -5.58 -15.24 -29.50
C LYS A 341 -4.62 -14.16 -29.99
N LEU A 342 -3.51 -13.94 -29.28
CA LEU A 342 -2.32 -13.22 -29.75
C LEU A 342 -1.22 -13.29 -28.67
N ALA A 343 -0.70 -14.49 -28.39
CA ALA A 343 0.51 -14.63 -27.57
C ALA A 343 1.40 -15.84 -27.93
N HIS A 344 0.99 -16.69 -28.88
CA HIS A 344 1.85 -17.79 -29.34
C HIS A 344 2.10 -17.67 -30.84
N ARG A 345 3.04 -16.79 -31.19
CA ARG A 345 3.80 -16.92 -32.43
C ARG A 345 5.23 -17.28 -32.03
N PRO A 346 5.79 -18.42 -32.46
CA PRO A 346 7.20 -18.71 -32.20
C PRO A 346 8.07 -17.67 -32.93
N PRO A 347 9.27 -17.36 -32.40
CA PRO A 347 10.15 -16.36 -32.98
C PRO A 347 10.53 -16.76 -34.41
N SER A 348 10.32 -15.86 -35.38
CA SER A 348 10.76 -16.09 -36.74
C SER A 348 12.29 -16.15 -36.77
N ARG A 349 12.83 -17.26 -37.29
CA ARG A 349 14.25 -17.37 -37.65
C ARG A 349 14.64 -16.18 -38.54
N VAL A 350 15.55 -15.36 -38.06
CA VAL A 350 16.29 -14.40 -38.89
C VAL A 350 17.13 -15.24 -39.86
N ALA A 351 16.84 -15.13 -41.15
CA ALA A 351 17.67 -15.73 -42.19
C ALA A 351 19.01 -14.98 -42.20
N VAL A 352 20.06 -15.65 -41.75
CA VAL A 352 21.45 -15.23 -41.94
C VAL A 352 21.77 -15.45 -43.42
N THR A 353 21.80 -14.37 -44.20
CA THR A 353 22.41 -14.39 -45.53
C THR A 353 23.92 -14.35 -45.36
N THR A 354 24.56 -15.51 -45.47
CA THR A 354 26.00 -15.64 -45.71
C THR A 354 26.32 -15.21 -47.15
N PRO A 355 27.29 -14.32 -47.39
CA PRO A 355 27.81 -14.10 -48.73
C PRO A 355 28.66 -15.31 -49.12
N SER A 356 28.32 -15.96 -50.23
CA SER A 356 29.15 -17.01 -50.84
C SER A 356 30.38 -16.37 -51.47
N SER A 357 31.55 -16.84 -51.05
CA SER A 357 32.78 -16.73 -51.80
C SER A 357 32.75 -17.69 -53.00
N ASP A 358 33.36 -17.20 -54.08
CA ASP A 358 34.09 -17.91 -55.13
C ASP A 358 33.44 -18.11 -56.52
N GLU A 359 34.27 -17.72 -57.51
CA GLU A 359 34.37 -18.12 -58.93
C GLU A 359 33.49 -17.41 -59.97
N ASP A 360 33.98 -16.28 -60.50
CA ASP A 360 34.73 -16.22 -61.79
C ASP A 360 35.62 -14.96 -61.89
#